data_AF-A0A2D4NVG6-F1
#
_entry.id   AF-A0A2D4NVG6-F1
#
_cell.length_a   1.000
_cell.length_b   1.000
_cell.length_c   1.000
_cell.angle_alpha   90.00
_cell.angle_beta   90.00
_cell.angle_gamma   90.00
#
_symmetry.space_group_name_H-M   'P 1'
#
loop_
_entity.id
_entity.type
_entity.pdbx_description
1 polymer ?
#
loop_
_entity_poly.entity_id
_entity_poly.type
_entity_poly.pdbx_seq_one_letter_code
_entity_poly.pdbx_strand_id
1 'polypeptide(L)'
;VNQIASALIIAAIFDRDVNCRRAASAAFQENVGRQGTFPHGIDIVTTADYFAVGNRANCFLNISVYVAGFPEYTQSMIDHLINMKINHWDSVIREFSAEALHNLTP
;
A
#
# COMPACT_ATOMS: atom_id res chain seq x y z
N VAL A 1 -13.57 5.01 9.03
CA VAL A 1 -13.38 4.94 7.56
C VAL A 1 -11.90 5.03 7.20
N ASN A 2 -11.21 6.14 7.50
CA ASN A 2 -9.80 6.34 7.12
C ASN A 2 -8.87 5.22 7.63
N GLN A 3 -9.01 4.77 8.88
CA GLN A 3 -8.20 3.65 9.40
C GLN A 3 -8.35 2.35 8.59
N ILE A 4 -9.56 2.02 8.15
CA ILE A 4 -9.81 0.82 7.32
C ILE A 4 -9.21 1.01 5.93
N ALA A 5 -9.38 2.21 5.34
CA ALA A 5 -8.77 2.54 4.06
C ALA A 5 -7.23 2.40 4.11
N SER A 6 -6.58 2.99 5.12
CA SER A 6 -5.13 2.88 5.31
C SER A 6 -4.69 1.44 5.55
N ALA A 7 -5.41 0.66 6.36
CA ALA A 7 -5.08 -0.74 6.61
C ALA A 7 -5.16 -1.60 5.33
N LEU A 8 -6.19 -1.40 4.51
CA LEU A 8 -6.34 -2.09 3.23
C LEU A 8 -5.25 -1.69 2.24
N ILE A 9 -4.88 -0.41 2.17
CA ILE A 9 -3.76 0.06 1.34
C ILE A 9 -2.43 -0.54 1.78
N ILE A 10 -2.17 -0.53 3.08
CA ILE A 10 -0.96 -1.15 3.65
C ILE A 10 -0.89 -2.63 3.26
N ALA A 11 -1.99 -3.37 3.40
CA ALA A 11 -2.04 -4.78 3.00
C ALA A 11 -1.92 -4.96 1.48
N ALA A 12 -2.53 -4.09 0.67
CA ALA A 12 -2.47 -4.15 -0.79
C ALA A 12 -1.07 -3.86 -1.35
N ILE A 13 -0.26 -3.06 -0.64
CA ILE A 13 1.05 -2.60 -1.11
C ILE A 13 2.19 -3.39 -0.44
N PHE A 14 2.16 -3.56 0.87
CA PHE A 14 3.32 -4.01 1.64
C PHE A 14 3.27 -5.47 2.09
N ASP A 15 2.22 -6.22 1.78
CA ASP A 15 2.19 -7.64 2.08
C ASP A 15 3.19 -8.43 1.20
N ARG A 16 3.83 -9.44 1.79
CA ARG A 16 4.77 -10.31 1.08
C ARG A 16 4.05 -11.20 0.07
N ASP A 17 2.88 -11.70 0.44
CA ASP A 17 2.08 -12.63 -0.35
C ASP A 17 1.20 -11.88 -1.35
N VAL A 18 1.26 -12.30 -2.61
CA VAL A 18 0.50 -11.68 -3.70
C VAL A 18 -1.01 -11.85 -3.53
N ASN A 19 -1.47 -12.95 -2.94
CA ASN A 19 -2.88 -13.21 -2.72
C ASN A 19 -3.44 -12.28 -1.64
N CYS A 20 -2.68 -12.01 -0.58
CA CYS A 20 -3.04 -11.03 0.44
C CYS A 20 -3.15 -9.62 -0.18
N ARG A 21 -2.19 -9.23 -1.04
CA ARG A 21 -2.25 -7.93 -1.74
C ARG A 21 -3.48 -7.81 -2.63
N ARG A 22 -3.78 -8.84 -3.42
CA ARG A 22 -4.96 -8.89 -4.30
C ARG A 22 -6.28 -8.87 -3.53
N ALA A 23 -6.36 -9.62 -2.43
CA ALA A 23 -7.55 -9.62 -1.58
C ALA A 23 -7.80 -8.25 -0.95
N ALA A 24 -6.74 -7.57 -0.48
CA ALA A 24 -6.83 -6.23 0.07
C ALA A 24 -7.22 -5.18 -0.99
N SER A 25 -6.63 -5.25 -2.20
CA SER A 25 -7.00 -4.39 -3.33
C SER A 25 -8.48 -4.58 -3.73
N ALA A 26 -8.95 -5.83 -3.82
CA ALA A 26 -10.37 -6.12 -4.08
C ALA A 26 -11.28 -5.56 -2.98
N ALA A 27 -10.94 -5.74 -1.70
CA ALA A 27 -11.69 -5.18 -0.60
C ALA A 27 -11.70 -3.64 -0.62
N PHE A 28 -10.59 -3.00 -1.02
CA PHE A 28 -10.52 -1.55 -1.20
C PHE A 28 -11.44 -1.10 -2.34
N GLN A 29 -11.39 -1.78 -3.50
CA GLN A 29 -12.26 -1.52 -4.64
C GLN A 29 -13.75 -1.65 -4.30
N GLU A 30 -14.13 -2.69 -3.56
CA GLU A 30 -15.52 -2.88 -3.13
C GLU A 30 -16.03 -1.74 -2.25
N ASN A 31 -15.19 -1.23 -1.34
CA ASN A 31 -15.55 -0.09 -0.50
C ASN A 31 -15.65 1.21 -1.31
N VAL A 32 -14.76 1.43 -2.29
CA VAL A 32 -14.84 2.58 -3.18
C VAL A 32 -16.10 2.53 -4.04
N GLY A 33 -16.39 1.38 -4.65
CA GLY A 33 -17.48 1.24 -5.62
C GLY A 33 -18.88 1.11 -5.02
N ARG A 34 -19.02 0.51 -3.84
CA ARG A 34 -20.33 0.27 -3.20
C ARG A 34 -20.64 1.19 -2.02
N GLN A 35 -19.62 1.58 -1.27
CA GLN A 35 -19.80 2.38 -0.04
C GLN A 35 -19.38 3.84 -0.22
N GLY A 36 -18.54 4.16 -1.21
CA GLY A 36 -18.26 5.54 -1.65
C GLY A 36 -17.55 6.44 -0.63
N THR A 37 -16.66 5.89 0.21
CA THR A 37 -16.16 6.61 1.41
C THR A 37 -14.64 6.70 1.56
N PHE A 38 -13.84 6.07 0.69
CA PHE A 38 -12.38 6.12 0.83
C PHE A 38 -11.77 7.35 0.14
N PRO A 39 -10.93 8.13 0.85
CA PRO A 39 -10.24 9.30 0.27
C PRO A 39 -9.46 8.91 -0.97
N HIS A 40 -9.59 9.67 -2.07
CA HIS A 40 -8.90 9.41 -3.33
C HIS A 40 -9.10 7.98 -3.88
N GLY A 41 -10.21 7.34 -3.50
CA GLY A 41 -10.43 5.93 -3.76
C GLY A 41 -10.35 5.55 -5.24
N ILE A 42 -11.00 6.29 -6.13
CA ILE A 42 -11.03 5.99 -7.57
C ILE A 42 -9.62 6.05 -8.18
N ASP A 43 -8.85 7.09 -7.83
CA ASP A 43 -7.48 7.27 -8.30
C ASP A 43 -6.59 6.10 -7.83
N ILE A 44 -6.68 5.77 -6.53
CA ILE A 44 -5.88 4.72 -5.93
C ILE A 44 -6.24 3.33 -6.46
N VAL A 45 -7.53 2.99 -6.64
CA VAL A 45 -7.93 1.67 -7.16
C VAL A 45 -7.45 1.48 -8.60
N THR A 46 -7.41 2.56 -9.38
CA THR A 46 -6.92 2.53 -10.75
C THR A 46 -5.42 2.26 -10.80
N THR A 47 -4.64 2.84 -9.88
CA THR A 47 -3.18 2.62 -9.82
C THR A 47 -2.80 1.31 -9.12
N ALA A 48 -3.54 0.91 -8.09
CA ALA A 48 -3.30 -0.28 -7.27
C ALA A 48 -4.29 -1.42 -7.60
N ASP A 49 -4.52 -1.65 -8.90
CA ASP A 49 -5.41 -2.70 -9.39
C ASP A 49 -4.85 -4.13 -9.17
N TYR A 50 -5.67 -5.14 -9.46
CA TYR A 50 -5.35 -6.56 -9.29
C TYR A 50 -4.03 -7.01 -9.97
N PHE A 51 -3.71 -6.43 -11.14
CA PHE A 51 -2.51 -6.77 -11.89
C PHE A 51 -1.30 -5.99 -11.36
N ALA A 52 -1.47 -4.70 -11.08
CA ALA A 52 -0.43 -3.82 -10.56
C ALA A 52 0.08 -4.32 -9.20
N VAL A 53 -0.81 -4.74 -8.30
CA VAL A 53 -0.44 -5.32 -7.00
C VAL A 53 0.18 -6.71 -7.09
N GLY A 54 0.17 -7.31 -8.29
CA GLY A 54 0.86 -8.57 -8.58
C GLY A 54 2.38 -8.48 -8.42
N ASN A 55 2.96 -7.33 -8.74
CA ASN A 55 4.41 -7.11 -8.69
C ASN A 55 4.82 -6.42 -7.39
N ARG A 56 5.53 -7.15 -6.52
CA ARG A 56 5.97 -6.67 -5.22
C ARG A 56 6.93 -5.48 -5.27
N ALA A 57 7.89 -5.48 -6.19
CA ALA A 57 8.82 -4.35 -6.34
C ALA A 57 8.06 -3.08 -6.78
N ASN A 58 7.15 -3.23 -7.75
CA ASN A 58 6.29 -2.13 -8.19
C ASN A 58 5.42 -1.57 -7.06
N CYS A 59 4.87 -2.45 -6.19
CA CYS A 59 4.10 -2.02 -5.03
C CYS A 59 4.94 -1.14 -4.10
N PHE A 60 6.09 -1.65 -3.67
CA PHE A 60 6.93 -0.97 -2.68
C PHE A 60 7.58 0.30 -3.20
N LEU A 61 7.91 0.38 -4.48
CA LEU A 61 8.76 1.46 -5.01
C LEU A 61 8.00 2.51 -5.83
N ASN A 62 6.90 2.13 -6.48
CA ASN A 62 6.16 3.03 -7.38
C ASN A 62 4.75 3.33 -6.87
N ILE A 63 3.95 2.30 -6.59
CA ILE A 63 2.56 2.47 -6.11
C ILE A 63 2.57 3.14 -4.74
N SER A 64 3.49 2.75 -3.86
CA SER A 64 3.63 3.35 -2.53
C SER A 64 3.88 4.86 -2.60
N VAL A 65 4.75 5.31 -3.52
CA VAL A 65 5.10 6.72 -3.70
C VAL A 65 3.91 7.50 -4.23
N TYR A 66 3.19 6.95 -5.21
CA TYR A 66 1.96 7.55 -5.71
C TYR A 66 0.93 7.72 -4.59
N VAL A 67 0.67 6.66 -3.82
CA VAL A 67 -0.34 6.70 -2.75
C VAL A 67 0.11 7.57 -1.56
N ALA A 68 1.40 7.64 -1.27
CA ALA A 68 1.96 8.53 -0.27
C ALA A 68 1.87 10.02 -0.65
N GLY A 69 1.55 10.34 -1.91
CA GLY A 69 1.17 11.70 -2.32
C GLY A 69 -0.15 12.18 -1.71
N PHE A 70 -0.95 11.28 -1.15
CA PHE A 70 -2.19 11.58 -0.44
C PHE A 70 -1.96 11.58 1.08
N PRO A 71 -2.06 12.74 1.77
CA PRO A 71 -1.73 12.89 3.19
C PRO A 71 -2.47 11.93 4.13
N GLU A 72 -3.66 11.46 3.76
CA GLU A 72 -4.46 10.51 4.52
C GLU A 72 -3.79 9.14 4.67
N TYR A 73 -2.89 8.79 3.77
CA TYR A 73 -2.23 7.49 3.72
C TYR A 73 -0.74 7.55 4.09
N THR A 74 -0.07 8.68 3.82
CA THR A 74 1.38 8.85 3.96
C THR A 74 1.92 8.39 5.32
N GLN A 75 1.40 8.95 6.43
CA GLN A 75 1.92 8.65 7.76
C GLN A 75 1.72 7.18 8.13
N SER A 76 0.54 6.62 7.85
CA SER A 76 0.23 5.21 8.17
C SER A 76 1.16 4.25 7.41
N MET A 77 1.52 4.59 6.17
CA MET A 77 2.43 3.79 5.36
C MET A 77 3.86 3.85 5.89
N ILE A 78 4.35 5.04 6.23
CA ILE A 78 5.68 5.24 6.85
C ILE A 78 5.77 4.47 8.18
N ASP A 79 4.77 4.64 9.05
CA ASP A 79 4.71 3.97 10.35
C ASP A 79 4.73 2.45 10.17
N HIS A 80 4.01 1.92 9.18
CA HIS A 80 4.01 0.49 8.91
C HIS A 80 5.38 -0.03 8.44
N LEU A 81 6.05 0.71 7.56
CA LEU A 81 7.39 0.35 7.09
C LEU A 81 8.39 0.28 8.25
N ILE A 82 8.39 1.29 9.12
CA ILE A 82 9.29 1.38 10.28
C ILE A 82 8.97 0.29 11.30
N ASN A 83 7.70 0.13 11.68
CA ASN A 83 7.33 -0.76 12.78
C ASN A 83 7.29 -2.24 12.37
N MET A 84 6.98 -2.55 11.11
CA MET A 84 6.69 -3.93 10.68
C MET A 84 7.61 -4.46 9.59
N LYS A 85 8.18 -3.62 8.72
CA LYS A 85 8.86 -4.10 7.50
C LYS A 85 10.38 -3.96 7.53
N ILE A 86 10.93 -2.94 8.18
CA ILE A 86 12.39 -2.72 8.22
C ILE A 86 13.14 -3.86 8.94
N ASN A 87 12.50 -4.49 9.93
CA ASN A 87 13.04 -5.64 10.68
C ASN A 87 12.43 -6.98 10.24
N HIS A 88 11.77 -7.02 9.07
CA HIS A 88 11.15 -8.24 8.57
C HIS A 88 12.20 -9.32 8.30
N TRP A 89 11.87 -10.59 8.53
CA TRP A 89 12.82 -11.70 8.40
C TRP A 89 13.31 -11.92 6.95
N ASP A 90 12.46 -11.68 5.96
CA ASP A 90 12.81 -11.72 4.52
C ASP A 90 13.67 -10.50 4.13
N SER A 91 14.89 -10.75 3.64
CA SER A 91 15.84 -9.71 3.21
C SER A 91 15.31 -8.83 2.08
N VAL A 92 14.59 -9.41 1.11
CA VAL A 92 14.06 -8.67 -0.03
C VAL A 92 13.00 -7.66 0.42
N ILE A 93 12.21 -8.03 1.42
CA ILE A 93 11.25 -7.09 2.02
C ILE A 93 11.98 -5.94 2.71
N ARG A 94 13.07 -6.22 3.43
CA ARG A 94 13.86 -5.16 4.10
C ARG A 94 14.49 -4.21 3.09
N GLU A 95 15.08 -4.74 2.01
CA GLU A 95 15.65 -3.95 0.93
C GLU A 95 14.61 -3.00 0.31
N PHE A 96 13.46 -3.53 -0.11
CA PHE A 96 12.37 -2.71 -0.63
C PHE A 96 11.82 -1.73 0.39
N SER A 97 11.80 -2.07 1.67
CA SER A 97 11.30 -1.17 2.73
C SER A 97 12.22 0.01 2.96
N ALA A 98 13.54 -0.22 2.93
CA ALA A 98 14.54 0.84 3.08
C ALA A 98 14.46 1.83 1.90
N GLU A 99 14.36 1.32 0.67
CA GLU A 99 14.23 2.15 -0.52
C GLU A 99 12.88 2.89 -0.56
N ALA A 100 11.78 2.20 -0.22
CA ALA A 100 10.47 2.83 -0.09
C ALA A 100 10.48 3.96 0.95
N LEU A 101 11.07 3.75 2.13
CA LEU A 101 11.18 4.80 3.14
C LEU A 101 11.91 6.02 2.62
N HIS A 102 13.05 5.84 1.94
CA HIS A 102 13.77 6.95 1.31
C HIS A 102 12.89 7.72 0.33
N ASN A 103 12.12 7.02 -0.51
CA ASN A 103 11.25 7.66 -1.50
C ASN A 103 10.03 8.36 -0.89
N LEU A 104 9.54 7.88 0.25
CA LEU A 104 8.37 8.43 0.95
C LEU A 104 8.73 9.60 1.86
N THR A 105 10.01 9.76 2.24
CA THR A 105 10.50 10.84 3.11
C THR A 105 11.67 11.59 2.44
N PRO A 106 11.42 12.35 1.36
CA PRO A 106 12.46 13.15 0.72
C PRO A 106 13.00 14.27 1.62
#